data_AF-A0A1F7GC48-F1
#
_entry.id   AF-A0A1F7GC48-F1
#
_cell.length_a   1.000
_cell.length_b   1.000
_cell.length_c   1.000
_cell.angle_alpha   90.00
_cell.angle_beta   90.00
_cell.angle_gamma   90.00
#
_symmetry.space_group_name_H-M   'P 1'
#
loop_
_entity.id
_entity.type
_entity.pdbx_description
1 polymer ?
#
loop_
_entity_poly.entity_id
_entity_poly.type
_entity_poly.pdbx_seq_one_letter_code
_entity_poly.pdbx_strand_id
1 'polypeptide(L)'
;MDLEFVPGWGSITISKTNDSVETMIKETSGLDKKEEIIFDGKSAFKLSGSSGIASSVQFINIVTDHQNITYIISLTSQDDQLFPVFTSEFDQILSTFKFVGQNN
;
A
#
# COMPACT_ATOMS: atom_id res chain seq x y z
N MET A 1 -25.34 22.69 -15.64
CA MET A 1 -25.18 22.07 -14.30
C MET A 1 -23.69 21.96 -14.13
N ASP A 2 -23.10 22.86 -13.34
CA ASP A 2 -21.67 22.79 -13.08
C ASP A 2 -21.44 21.60 -12.17
N LEU A 3 -20.68 20.61 -12.65
CA LEU A 3 -20.19 19.54 -11.80
C LEU A 3 -19.24 20.18 -10.80
N GLU A 4 -19.64 20.22 -9.52
CA GLU A 4 -18.71 20.56 -8.44
C GLU A 4 -17.48 19.65 -8.57
N PHE A 5 -16.33 20.27 -8.82
CA PHE A 5 -15.06 19.59 -8.75
C PHE A 5 -14.85 19.16 -7.31
N VAL A 6 -15.08 17.88 -7.03
CA VAL A 6 -14.66 17.27 -5.77
C VAL A 6 -13.21 16.83 -5.98
N PRO A 7 -12.22 17.53 -5.40
CA PRO A 7 -10.83 17.09 -5.51
C PRO A 7 -10.71 15.68 -4.95
N GLY A 8 -10.10 14.78 -5.71
CA GLY A 8 -9.73 13.47 -5.20
C GLY A 8 -8.69 13.60 -4.09
N TRP A 9 -8.55 12.56 -3.28
CA TRP A 9 -7.54 12.50 -2.22
C TRP A 9 -6.65 11.28 -2.44
N GLY A 10 -5.39 11.42 -2.03
CA GLY A 10 -4.44 10.34 -1.85
C GLY A 10 -3.99 10.29 -0.40
N SER A 11 -3.78 9.09 0.16
CA SER A 11 -3.22 8.94 1.50
C SER A 11 -2.16 7.86 1.55
N ILE A 12 -1.15 8.08 2.40
CA ILE A 12 -0.19 7.05 2.77
C ILE A 12 -0.39 6.70 4.23
N THR A 13 -0.55 5.42 4.53
CA THR A 13 -0.71 4.93 5.90
C THR A 13 0.28 3.83 6.19
N ILE A 14 0.74 3.77 7.44
CA ILE A 14 1.53 2.66 7.96
C ILE A 14 0.77 2.06 9.12
N SER A 15 0.45 0.77 9.03
CA SER A 15 -0.19 0.01 10.10
C SER A 15 0.62 -1.23 10.44
N LYS A 16 0.40 -1.75 11.63
CA LYS A 16 0.99 -3.01 12.10
C LYS A 16 -0.08 -3.94 12.62
N THR A 17 0.14 -5.24 12.46
CA THR A 17 -0.70 -6.30 13.00
C THR A 17 0.15 -7.48 13.48
N ASN A 18 -0.45 -8.33 14.29
CA ASN A 18 0.11 -9.63 14.67
C ASN A 18 -0.38 -10.76 13.73
N ASP A 19 -1.31 -10.47 12.82
CA ASP A 19 -1.72 -11.41 11.79
C ASP A 19 -0.56 -11.65 10.83
N SER A 20 -0.48 -12.88 10.29
CA SER A 20 0.57 -13.22 9.34
C SER A 20 0.40 -12.48 8.00
N VAL A 21 1.50 -12.30 7.27
CA VAL A 21 1.49 -11.81 5.88
C VAL A 21 0.50 -12.59 5.01
N GLU A 22 0.43 -13.92 5.17
CA GLU A 22 -0.49 -14.76 4.38
C GLU A 22 -1.96 -14.47 4.72
N THR A 23 -2.28 -14.27 5.99
CA THR A 23 -3.63 -13.84 6.43
C THR A 23 -3.98 -12.49 5.80
N MET A 24 -3.06 -11.52 5.87
CA MET A 24 -3.29 -10.17 5.32
C MET A 24 -3.55 -10.19 3.82
N ILE A 25 -2.82 -11.02 3.07
CA ILE A 25 -3.04 -11.18 1.63
C ILE A 25 -4.43 -11.77 1.35
N LYS A 26 -4.86 -12.79 2.11
CA LYS A 26 -6.17 -13.44 1.93
C LYS A 26 -7.34 -12.51 2.24
N GLU A 27 -7.18 -11.63 3.21
CA GLU A 27 -8.24 -10.69 3.64
C GLU A 27 -8.28 -9.40 2.83
N THR A 28 -7.25 -9.14 2.01
CA THR A 28 -7.23 -7.97 1.11
C THR A 28 -8.30 -8.12 0.03
N SER A 29 -9.40 -7.39 0.20
CA SER A 29 -10.49 -7.32 -0.76
C SER A 29 -10.12 -6.41 -1.94
N GLY A 30 -10.64 -6.73 -3.13
CA GLY A 30 -10.41 -5.91 -4.32
C GLY A 30 -9.00 -6.01 -4.90
N LEU A 31 -8.31 -7.12 -4.60
CA LEU A 31 -6.95 -7.38 -5.08
C LEU A 31 -6.97 -7.76 -6.57
N ASP A 32 -6.30 -6.94 -7.39
CA ASP A 32 -6.13 -7.21 -8.82
C ASP A 32 -4.77 -7.87 -9.11
N LYS A 33 -3.74 -7.49 -8.36
CA LYS A 33 -2.37 -7.97 -8.58
C LYS A 33 -1.62 -8.20 -7.28
N LYS A 34 -0.86 -9.28 -7.25
CA LYS A 34 0.08 -9.64 -6.19
C LYS A 34 1.46 -9.85 -6.81
N GLU A 35 2.47 -9.19 -6.25
CA GLU A 35 3.87 -9.33 -6.65
C GLU A 35 4.75 -9.58 -5.43
N GLU A 36 5.70 -10.49 -5.55
CA GLU A 36 6.79 -10.64 -4.58
C GLU A 36 7.88 -9.62 -4.90
N ILE A 37 8.34 -8.90 -3.86
CA ILE A 37 9.35 -7.86 -3.97
C ILE A 37 10.39 -7.99 -2.85
N ILE A 38 11.53 -7.33 -3.02
CA ILE A 38 12.49 -7.10 -1.93
C ILE A 38 12.27 -5.68 -1.40
N PHE A 39 11.97 -5.57 -0.11
CA PHE A 39 11.75 -4.29 0.58
C PHE A 39 12.60 -4.24 1.84
N ASP A 40 13.44 -3.21 1.97
CA ASP A 40 14.44 -3.07 3.05
C ASP A 40 15.28 -4.36 3.26
N GLY A 41 15.71 -4.99 2.16
CA GLY A 41 16.50 -6.22 2.18
C GLY A 41 15.72 -7.49 2.57
N LYS A 42 14.40 -7.41 2.74
CA LYS A 42 13.53 -8.53 3.15
C LYS A 42 12.53 -8.87 2.07
N SER A 43 12.07 -10.12 2.07
CA SER A 43 10.93 -10.52 1.24
C SER A 43 9.67 -9.78 1.70
N ALA A 44 8.91 -9.25 0.75
CA ALA A 44 7.65 -8.55 0.97
C ALA A 44 6.72 -8.80 -0.22
N PHE A 45 5.46 -8.41 -0.07
CA PHE A 45 4.47 -8.47 -1.14
C PHE A 45 3.97 -7.07 -1.47
N LYS A 46 3.99 -6.71 -2.76
CA LYS A 46 3.28 -5.55 -3.30
C LYS A 46 1.92 -6.04 -3.80
N LEU A 47 0.87 -5.56 -3.16
CA LEU A 47 -0.52 -5.86 -3.49
C LEU A 47 -1.14 -4.61 -4.09
N SER A 48 -1.79 -4.72 -5.24
CA SER A 48 -2.51 -3.58 -5.82
C SER A 48 -3.88 -3.97 -6.31
N GLY A 49 -4.80 -3.01 -6.28
CA GLY A 49 -6.13 -3.20 -6.79
C GLY A 49 -7.07 -2.05 -6.50
N SER A 50 -8.37 -2.34 -6.48
CA SER A 50 -9.42 -1.36 -6.31
C SER A 50 -10.54 -1.86 -5.39
N SER A 51 -11.07 -0.96 -4.57
CA SER A 51 -12.12 -1.27 -3.59
C SER A 51 -13.17 -0.14 -3.51
N GLY A 52 -14.19 -0.34 -2.69
CA GLY A 52 -15.30 0.59 -2.55
C GLY A 52 -16.41 0.40 -3.60
N ILE A 53 -17.44 1.24 -3.53
CA ILE A 53 -18.55 1.19 -4.50
C ILE A 53 -18.01 1.51 -5.88
N ALA A 54 -18.32 0.65 -6.85
CA ALA A 54 -17.86 0.77 -8.24
C ALA A 54 -16.32 0.90 -8.39
N SER A 55 -15.53 0.28 -7.50
CA SER A 55 -14.06 0.32 -7.55
C SER A 55 -13.49 1.75 -7.49
N SER A 56 -14.16 2.64 -6.78
CA SER A 56 -13.83 4.07 -6.69
C SER A 56 -12.54 4.39 -5.90
N VAL A 57 -11.93 3.42 -5.23
CA VAL A 57 -10.69 3.61 -4.46
C VAL A 57 -9.62 2.66 -4.95
N GLN A 58 -8.56 3.18 -5.54
CA GLN A 58 -7.37 2.43 -5.92
C GLN A 58 -6.40 2.32 -4.73
N PHE A 59 -5.69 1.20 -4.63
CA PHE A 59 -4.72 0.99 -3.55
C PHE A 59 -3.45 0.25 -4.00
N ILE A 60 -2.37 0.50 -3.27
CA ILE A 60 -1.13 -0.27 -3.27
C ILE A 60 -0.75 -0.54 -1.81
N ASN A 61 -0.59 -1.80 -1.42
CA ASN A 61 -0.13 -2.20 -0.09
C ASN A 61 1.22 -2.93 -0.21
N ILE A 62 2.23 -2.48 0.53
CA ILE A 62 3.43 -3.25 0.80
C ILE A 62 3.24 -3.98 2.12
N VAL A 63 3.22 -5.31 2.06
CA VAL A 63 3.05 -6.18 3.23
C VAL A 63 4.38 -6.89 3.50
N THR A 64 4.95 -6.69 4.68
CA THR A 64 6.28 -7.21 5.04
C THR A 64 6.36 -7.55 6.52
N ASP A 65 7.21 -8.52 6.86
CA ASP A 65 7.48 -8.89 8.25
C ASP A 65 8.75 -8.24 8.80
N HIS A 66 8.64 -7.71 10.01
CA HIS A 66 9.78 -7.23 10.77
C HIS A 66 9.62 -7.61 12.25
N GLN A 67 10.53 -8.43 12.78
CA GLN A 67 10.55 -8.88 14.18
C GLN A 67 9.23 -9.53 14.63
N ASN A 68 8.70 -10.45 13.83
CA ASN A 68 7.41 -11.15 14.07
C ASN A 68 6.18 -10.22 14.15
N ILE A 69 6.28 -9.02 13.59
CA ILE A 69 5.17 -8.08 13.40
C ILE A 69 5.04 -7.86 11.90
N THR A 70 3.82 -7.99 11.38
CA THR A 70 3.52 -7.67 9.99
C THR A 70 3.20 -6.19 9.88
N TYR A 71 3.90 -5.52 8.96
CA TYR A 71 3.70 -4.13 8.60
C TYR A 71 3.00 -4.04 7.26
N ILE A 72 2.10 -3.06 7.15
CA ILE A 72 1.36 -2.75 5.94
C ILE A 72 1.58 -1.27 5.67
N ILE A 73 2.20 -0.96 4.54
CA ILE A 73 2.44 0.40 4.08
C ILE A 73 1.55 0.59 2.85
N SER A 74 0.55 1.46 2.96
CA SER A 74 -0.50 1.59 1.97
C SER A 74 -0.45 2.96 1.31
N LEU A 75 -0.62 2.99 -0.01
CA LEU A 75 -1.11 4.13 -0.77
C LEU A 75 -2.56 3.86 -1.14
N THR A 76 -3.45 4.82 -0.91
CA THR A 76 -4.86 4.77 -1.36
C THR A 76 -5.20 6.07 -2.07
N SER A 77 -6.02 6.00 -3.13
CA SER A 77 -6.49 7.18 -3.86
C SER A 77 -7.89 6.98 -4.42
N GLN A 78 -8.67 8.05 -4.47
CA GLN A 78 -9.91 8.12 -5.26
C GLN A 78 -9.73 8.83 -6.60
N ASP A 79 -8.54 9.37 -6.84
CA ASP A 79 -8.19 10.10 -8.06
C ASP A 79 -7.44 9.20 -9.04
N ASP A 80 -8.16 8.68 -10.04
CA ASP A 80 -7.57 7.83 -11.08
C ASP A 80 -6.56 8.58 -11.97
N GLN A 81 -6.71 9.90 -12.12
CA GLN A 81 -5.82 10.70 -12.98
C GLN A 81 -4.48 10.95 -12.28
N LEU A 82 -4.51 11.19 -10.97
CA LEU A 82 -3.31 11.44 -10.17
C LEU A 82 -2.69 10.17 -9.59
N PHE A 83 -3.39 9.03 -9.59
CA PHE A 83 -2.85 7.79 -9.05
C PHE A 83 -1.49 7.36 -9.61
N PRO A 84 -1.18 7.51 -10.92
CA PRO A 84 0.16 7.25 -11.43
C PRO A 84 1.24 8.15 -10.83
N VAL A 85 0.92 9.43 -10.57
CA VAL A 85 1.82 10.39 -9.93
C VAL A 85 2.06 9.97 -8.48
N PHE A 86 0.99 9.70 -7.72
CA PHE A 86 1.09 9.24 -6.34
C PHE A 86 1.84 7.91 -6.21
N THR A 87 1.69 7.01 -7.18
CA THR A 87 2.45 5.76 -7.22
C THR A 87 3.94 6.03 -7.37
N SER A 88 4.33 6.97 -8.23
CA SER A 88 5.74 7.34 -8.40
C SER A 88 6.32 7.97 -7.14
N GLU A 89 5.58 8.87 -6.47
CA GLU A 89 5.99 9.46 -5.19
C GLU A 89 6.07 8.41 -4.07
N PHE A 90 5.12 7.47 -4.05
CA PHE A 90 5.11 6.38 -3.09
C PHE A 90 6.33 5.47 -3.25
N ASP A 91 6.68 5.09 -4.49
CA ASP A 91 7.89 4.31 -4.76
C ASP A 91 9.17 5.07 -4.33
N GLN A 92 9.21 6.41 -4.46
CA GLN A 92 10.33 7.22 -3.92
C GLN A 92 10.39 7.17 -2.39
N ILE A 93 9.25 7.32 -1.70
CA ILE A 93 9.18 7.20 -0.24
C ILE A 93 9.68 5.82 0.21
N LEU A 94 9.17 4.75 -0.42
CA LEU A 94 9.56 3.37 -0.14
C LEU A 94 11.05 3.12 -0.37
N SER A 95 11.67 3.75 -1.37
CA SER A 95 13.11 3.60 -1.66
C SER A 95 14.03 4.05 -0.53
N THR A 96 13.53 4.97 0.32
CA THR A 96 14.27 5.51 1.47
C THR A 96 13.83 4.89 2.80
N PHE A 97 12.79 4.07 2.78
CA PHE A 97 12.23 3.45 3.97
C PHE A 97 13.23 2.47 4.58
N LYS A 98 13.39 2.55 5.90
CA LYS A 98 14.22 1.63 6.68
C LYS A 98 13.57 1.34 8.02
N PHE A 99 13.57 0.08 8.42
CA PHE A 99 13.25 -0.26 9.79
C PHE A 99 14.44 0.09 10.71
N VAL A 100 14.23 1.00 11.65
CA VAL A 100 15.26 1.40 12.62
C VAL A 100 15.24 0.44 13.80
N GLY A 101 16.30 -0.36 13.95
CA GLY A 101 16.48 -1.24 15.10
C GLY A 101 17.21 -2.54 14.80
N GLN A 102 18.52 -2.47 14.59
CA GLN A 102 19.48 -3.56 14.82
C GLN A 102 20.86 -2.97 15.17
N ASN A 103 21.14 -2.77 16.46
CA ASN A 103 22.51 -2.87 16.97
C ASN A 103 22.58 -4.22 17.68
N ASN A 104 23.17 -5.21 17.01
CA ASN A 104 23.99 -6.23 17.65
C ASN A 104 25.38 -6.13 17.00
#